data_AF-A0A1M3MTK0-F1
#
_entry.id   AF-A0A1M3MTK0-F1
#
_cell.length_a   1.000
_cell.length_b   1.000
_cell.length_c   1.000
_cell.angle_alpha   90.00
_cell.angle_beta   90.00
_cell.angle_gamma   90.00
#
_symmetry.space_group_name_H-M   'P 1'
#
loop_
_entity.id
_entity.type
_entity.pdbx_description
1 polymer ?
#
loop_
_entity_poly.entity_id
_entity_poly.type
_entity_poly.pdbx_seq_one_letter_code
_entity_poly.pdbx_strand_id
1 'polypeptide(L)'
;MPARVQGRQPRFAQPQRRGGSGARRRRSAPRGRGSAPPHEPSHVWFVDPEARTLEILEKDERGYRVFEVFSGDAKVRAVPFDAIELELWAR
;
A
#
# COMPACT_ATOMS: atom_id res chain seq x y z
N MET A 1 16.63 49.52 -50.08
CA MET A 1 17.73 49.92 -49.17
C MET A 1 17.14 50.34 -47.82
N PRO A 2 16.94 49.45 -46.84
CA PRO A 2 16.49 49.87 -45.51
C PRO A 2 17.69 50.12 -44.58
N ALA A 3 17.78 51.35 -44.08
CA ALA A 3 18.74 51.77 -43.07
C ALA A 3 18.34 51.27 -41.68
N ARG A 4 19.32 50.72 -40.98
CA ARG A 4 19.29 50.13 -39.65
C ARG A 4 19.51 51.25 -38.62
N VAL A 5 18.60 51.43 -37.67
CA VAL A 5 18.87 52.20 -36.44
C VAL A 5 18.49 51.33 -35.25
N GLN A 6 19.54 50.89 -34.56
CA GLN A 6 19.49 50.10 -33.32
C GLN A 6 19.19 51.06 -32.16
N GLY A 7 18.03 50.89 -31.53
CA GLY A 7 17.69 51.55 -30.28
C GLY A 7 18.50 50.98 -29.12
N ARG A 8 19.27 51.86 -28.47
CA ARG A 8 20.07 51.65 -27.25
C ARG A 8 19.26 50.95 -26.16
N GLN A 9 19.79 49.84 -25.64
CA GLN A 9 19.40 49.30 -24.33
C GLN A 9 20.22 49.99 -23.22
N PRO A 10 19.60 50.54 -22.16
CA PRO A 10 20.33 50.90 -20.96
C PRO A 10 20.66 49.63 -20.15
N ARG A 11 21.97 49.39 -19.99
CA ARG A 11 22.53 48.57 -18.92
C ARG A 11 22.37 49.28 -17.57
N PHE A 12 22.60 48.54 -16.49
CA PHE A 12 22.62 48.92 -15.06
C PHE A 12 21.24 48.83 -14.39
N ALA A 13 21.04 48.14 -13.27
CA ALA A 13 21.97 47.60 -12.28
C ALA A 13 21.33 46.39 -11.57
N GLN A 14 22.14 45.39 -11.26
CA GLN A 14 21.83 44.40 -10.23
C GLN A 14 22.12 45.01 -8.86
N PRO A 15 21.18 44.99 -7.90
CA PRO A 15 21.52 45.16 -6.49
C PRO A 15 21.71 43.79 -5.85
N GLN A 16 22.99 43.51 -5.60
CA GLN A 16 23.54 42.93 -4.38
C GLN A 16 22.82 41.74 -3.72
N ARG A 17 23.43 40.58 -3.91
CA ARG A 17 23.36 39.46 -2.98
C ARG A 17 23.90 39.89 -1.62
N ARG A 18 23.01 40.12 -0.65
CA ARG A 18 23.37 40.22 0.77
C ARG A 18 22.94 38.97 1.51
N GLY A 19 23.94 38.31 2.09
CA GLY A 19 23.96 37.55 3.33
C GLY A 19 22.70 36.82 3.79
N GLY A 20 22.83 35.50 3.91
CA GLY A 20 21.86 34.66 4.61
C GLY A 20 22.38 33.25 4.83
N SER A 21 23.52 33.14 5.50
CA SER A 21 23.97 31.88 6.09
C SER A 21 22.85 31.34 6.98
N GLY A 22 22.33 30.18 6.60
CA GLY A 22 21.17 29.61 7.24
C GLY A 22 20.67 28.40 6.47
N ALA A 23 21.58 27.55 6.00
CA ALA A 23 21.23 26.18 5.67
C ALA A 23 20.83 25.47 6.97
N ARG A 24 19.62 25.78 7.47
CA ARG A 24 18.87 24.83 8.27
C ARG A 24 18.63 23.68 7.32
N ARG A 25 19.58 22.73 7.31
CA ARG A 25 19.31 21.34 6.94
C ARG A 25 18.15 20.95 7.84
N ARG A 26 16.93 21.15 7.35
CA ARG A 26 15.76 20.45 7.84
C ARG A 26 16.17 19.00 7.63
N ARG A 27 16.60 18.35 8.71
CA ARG A 27 16.71 16.90 8.73
C ARG A 27 15.31 16.43 8.36
N SER A 28 15.13 16.06 7.10
CA SER A 28 13.96 15.33 6.65
C SER A 28 14.00 14.05 7.46
N ALA A 29 13.23 14.02 8.56
CA ALA A 29 12.94 12.77 9.23
C ALA A 29 12.41 11.81 8.15
N PRO A 30 12.83 10.54 8.14
CA PRO A 30 12.20 9.57 7.26
C PRO A 30 10.72 9.66 7.55
N ARG A 31 9.91 10.00 6.54
CA ARG A 31 8.45 10.00 6.67
C ARG A 31 8.12 8.62 7.22
N GLY A 32 7.69 8.59 8.49
CA GLY A 32 7.24 7.36 9.13
C GLY A 32 6.29 6.70 8.16
N ARG A 33 6.56 5.41 7.88
CA ARG A 33 5.83 4.57 6.95
C ARG A 33 4.35 4.92 7.09
N GLY A 34 3.80 5.62 6.08
CA GLY A 34 2.37 5.94 6.09
C GLY A 34 1.64 4.63 6.31
N SER A 35 0.73 4.58 7.28
CA SER A 35 -0.14 3.42 7.43
C SER A 35 -0.75 3.18 6.05
N ALA A 36 -0.49 2.00 5.47
CA ALA A 36 -1.24 1.60 4.30
C ALA A 36 -2.73 1.70 4.68
N PRO A 37 -3.60 2.18 3.79
CA PRO A 37 -5.03 2.13 4.06
C PRO A 37 -5.40 0.67 4.40
N PRO A 38 -6.36 0.44 5.32
CA PRO A 38 -6.81 -0.90 5.63
C PRO A 38 -7.24 -1.59 4.33
N HIS A 39 -6.62 -2.73 4.04
CA HIS A 39 -7.06 -3.60 2.95
C HIS A 39 -7.93 -4.69 3.56
N GLU A 40 -9.02 -5.01 2.88
CA GLU A 40 -9.86 -6.14 3.26
C GLU A 40 -9.21 -7.42 2.71
N PRO A 41 -9.15 -8.52 3.49
CA PRO A 41 -8.54 -9.75 3.02
C PRO A 41 -9.34 -10.36 1.87
N SER A 42 -8.64 -10.98 0.91
CA SER A 42 -9.32 -11.71 -0.18
C SER A 42 -9.96 -13.01 0.31
N HIS A 43 -9.43 -13.60 1.38
CA HIS A 43 -9.91 -14.86 1.94
C HIS A 43 -10.13 -14.74 3.45
N VAL A 44 -11.24 -15.27 3.94
CA VAL A 44 -11.58 -15.38 5.36
C VAL A 44 -11.87 -16.83 5.69
N TRP A 45 -11.33 -17.31 6.81
CA TRP A 45 -11.60 -18.66 7.32
C TRP A 45 -12.64 -18.54 8.43
N PHE A 46 -13.81 -19.15 8.24
CA PHE A 46 -14.84 -19.24 9.26
C PHE A 46 -14.81 -20.65 9.86
N VAL A 47 -14.51 -20.71 11.17
CA VAL A 47 -14.32 -21.96 11.89
C VAL A 47 -15.51 -22.14 12.83
N ASP A 48 -16.25 -23.24 12.69
CA ASP A 48 -17.22 -23.70 13.67
C ASP A 48 -16.65 -24.93 14.41
N PRO A 49 -16.18 -24.77 15.66
CA PRO A 49 -15.60 -25.87 16.42
C PRO A 49 -16.62 -26.91 16.91
N GLU A 50 -17.89 -26.52 17.10
CA GLU A 50 -18.94 -27.44 17.57
C GLU A 50 -19.35 -28.37 16.43
N ALA A 51 -19.58 -27.80 15.24
CA ALA A 51 -19.86 -28.57 14.03
C ALA A 51 -18.61 -29.20 13.41
N ARG A 52 -17.41 -28.82 13.88
CA ARG A 52 -16.10 -29.18 13.30
C ARG A 52 -16.04 -28.90 11.81
N THR A 53 -16.39 -27.67 11.44
CA THR A 53 -16.32 -27.21 10.05
C THR A 53 -15.37 -26.02 9.89
N LEU A 54 -14.75 -25.95 8.72
CA LEU A 54 -14.01 -24.80 8.23
C LEU A 54 -14.60 -24.40 6.89
N GLU A 55 -15.12 -23.19 6.81
CA GLU A 55 -15.53 -22.55 5.56
C GLU A 55 -14.47 -21.55 5.12
N ILE A 56 -14.04 -21.67 3.87
CA ILE A 56 -13.18 -20.68 3.22
C ILE A 56 -14.09 -19.74 2.47
N LEU A 57 -14.06 -18.46 2.81
CA LEU A 57 -14.81 -17.44 2.13
C LEU A 57 -13.87 -16.62 1.25
N GLU A 58 -14.18 -16.52 -0.05
CA GLU A 58 -13.48 -15.64 -0.97
C GLU A 58 -14.28 -14.34 -1.17
N LYS A 59 -13.57 -13.22 -1.21
CA LYS A 59 -14.15 -11.91 -1.45
C LYS A 59 -14.28 -11.63 -2.95
N ASP A 60 -15.49 -11.29 -3.37
CA ASP A 60 -15.79 -10.78 -4.71
C ASP A 60 -16.33 -9.33 -4.66
N GLU A 61 -16.87 -8.86 -5.79
CA GLU A 61 -17.50 -7.54 -5.90
C GLU A 61 -18.76 -7.37 -5.03
N ARG A 62 -19.41 -8.46 -4.62
CA ARG A 62 -20.66 -8.48 -3.86
C ARG A 62 -20.45 -8.76 -2.37
N GLY A 63 -19.30 -9.29 -1.99
CA GLY A 63 -18.94 -9.58 -0.60
C GLY A 63 -18.18 -10.89 -0.45
N TYR A 64 -18.28 -11.50 0.72
CA TYR A 64 -17.68 -12.82 0.97
C TYR A 64 -18.66 -13.91 0.58
N ARG A 65 -18.16 -14.92 -0.14
CA ARG A 65 -18.91 -16.11 -0.54
C ARG A 65 -18.15 -17.36 -0.16
N VAL A 66 -18.85 -18.38 0.32
CA VAL A 66 -18.25 -19.67 0.63
C VAL A 66 -17.68 -20.27 -0.66
N PHE A 67 -16.37 -20.49 -0.66
CA PHE A 67 -15.58 -21.03 -1.74
C PHE A 67 -15.33 -22.54 -1.53
N GLU A 68 -14.95 -22.93 -0.32
CA GLU A 68 -14.72 -24.32 0.07
C GLU A 68 -15.24 -24.59 1.49
N VAL A 69 -15.63 -25.83 1.78
CA VAL A 69 -16.05 -26.28 3.11
C VAL A 69 -15.36 -27.59 3.43
N PHE A 70 -14.73 -27.65 4.60
CA PHE A 70 -14.13 -28.84 5.18
C PHE A 70 -14.86 -29.21 6.46
N SER A 71 -14.98 -30.52 6.73
CA SER A 71 -15.64 -31.01 7.95
C SER A 71 -14.90 -32.19 8.55
N GLY A 72 -15.05 -32.36 9.87
CA GLY A 72 -14.42 -33.44 10.61
C GLY A 72 -12.90 -33.47 10.40
N ASP A 73 -12.31 -34.65 10.39
CA ASP A 73 -10.85 -34.84 10.42
C ASP A 73 -10.16 -34.66 9.05
N ALA A 74 -10.73 -33.81 8.19
CA ALA A 74 -10.16 -33.49 6.90
C ALA A 74 -8.76 -32.85 7.03
N LYS A 75 -7.81 -33.35 6.23
CA LYS A 75 -6.51 -32.71 6.00
C LYS A 75 -6.70 -31.56 5.03
N VAL A 76 -6.55 -30.32 5.51
CA VAL A 76 -6.88 -29.11 4.74
C VAL A 76 -5.64 -28.50 4.11
N ARG A 77 -5.74 -28.21 2.81
CA ARG A 77 -4.81 -27.37 2.05
C ARG A 77 -5.63 -26.30 1.33
N ALA A 78 -5.79 -25.14 1.94
CA ALA A 78 -6.63 -24.08 1.42
C ALA A 78 -5.92 -22.73 1.46
N VAL A 79 -6.23 -21.83 0.53
CA VAL A 79 -5.69 -20.47 0.49
C VAL A 79 -6.04 -19.74 1.80
N PRO A 80 -5.11 -18.99 2.42
CA PRO A 80 -3.78 -18.60 1.92
C PRO A 80 -2.63 -19.55 2.31
N PHE A 81 -2.94 -20.75 2.80
CA PHE A 81 -1.99 -21.71 3.36
C PHE A 81 -1.97 -23.04 2.59
N ASP A 82 -2.36 -23.05 1.31
CA ASP A 82 -2.47 -24.24 0.46
C ASP A 82 -1.13 -25.00 0.31
N ALA A 83 -0.02 -24.30 0.53
CA ALA A 83 1.32 -24.88 0.58
C ALA A 83 1.51 -25.91 1.72
N ILE A 84 0.77 -25.81 2.82
CA ILE A 84 0.89 -26.69 3.99
C ILE A 84 -0.40 -27.48 4.22
N GLU A 85 -0.25 -28.70 4.74
CA GLU A 85 -1.38 -29.51 5.19
C GLU A 85 -1.70 -29.21 6.67
N LEU A 86 -2.98 -29.01 6.96
CA LEU A 86 -3.49 -28.65 8.29
C LEU A 86 -4.46 -29.73 8.80
N GLU A 87 -4.22 -30.22 10.02
CA GLU A 87 -5.16 -31.06 10.76
C GLU A 87 -5.88 -30.19 11.80
N LEU A 88 -7.13 -29.80 11.52
CA LEU A 88 -7.81 -28.72 12.24
C LEU A 88 -8.30 -29.10 13.65
N TRP A 89 -8.63 -30.38 13.85
CA TRP A 89 -9.23 -30.88 15.09
C TRP A 89 -8.41 -31.99 15.73
N ALA A 90 -7.14 -32.11 15.34
CA ALA A 90 -6.20 -33.00 16.00
C ALA A 90 -6.15 -32.68 17.50
N ARG A 91 -6.07 -33.73 18.31
CA ARG A 91 -6.16 -33.65 19.77
C ARG A 91 -4.78 -33.57 20.42
#